data_AF-A0AAE6YA14-F1
#
_entry.id   AF-A0AAE6YA14-F1
#
_cell.length_a   1.000
_cell.length_b   1.000
_cell.length_c   1.000
_cell.angle_alpha   90.00
_cell.angle_beta   90.00
_cell.angle_gamma   90.00
#
_symmetry.space_group_name_H-M   'P 1'
#
loop_
_entity.id
_entity.type
_entity.pdbx_description
1 polymer ?
#
loop_
_entity_poly.entity_id
_entity_poly.type
_entity_poly.pdbx_seq_one_letter_code
_entity_poly.pdbx_strand_id
1 'polypeptide(L)'
;MSLLPPSLPPSHPVPPPCEVPLFAPVRVRGGRYGLGRLVRNRRRALAAGLAVTAVALVAAAGPHGGGPARGHPGPGSESGPAPGAGSGEGPAAHARSSPKGAKVTAPVRIADAATVRLLRPGDRVDVIAAERTASGDTAEVVARGALVTKIPEPLESSAAGALIVLSVPRPTAVRLAGAGTTARLAVTLW
;
A
#
# COMPACT_ATOMS: atom_id res chain seq x y z
N MET A 1 23.85 75.39 11.03
CA MET A 1 23.72 73.99 10.57
C MET A 1 22.29 73.54 10.84
N SER A 2 21.39 73.70 9.87
CA SER A 2 19.98 73.32 10.00
C SER A 2 19.76 71.99 9.28
N LEU A 3 19.37 70.96 10.01
CA LEU A 3 19.05 69.63 9.49
C LEU A 3 17.58 69.61 9.05
N LEU A 4 17.31 69.26 7.79
CA LEU A 4 15.97 69.00 7.28
C LEU A 4 15.45 67.64 7.80
N PRO A 5 14.15 67.50 8.13
CA PRO A 5 13.58 66.21 8.50
C PRO A 5 13.41 65.29 7.27
N PRO A 6 13.43 63.95 7.46
CA PRO A 6 13.28 63.00 6.36
C PRO A 6 11.83 62.94 5.84
N SER A 7 11.69 62.99 4.52
CA SER A 7 10.42 62.86 3.80
C SER A 7 9.81 61.46 3.98
N LEU A 8 8.55 61.39 4.40
CA LEU A 8 7.78 60.14 4.47
C LEU A 8 7.42 59.66 3.04
N PRO A 9 7.54 58.36 2.72
CA PRO A 9 7.13 57.85 1.42
C PRO A 9 5.60 57.87 1.24
N PRO A 10 5.10 57.99 0.00
CA PRO A 10 3.66 58.03 -0.27
C PRO A 10 2.99 56.70 0.08
N SER A 11 1.96 56.75 0.91
CA SER A 11 1.06 55.65 1.18
C SER A 11 0.29 55.29 -0.09
N HIS A 12 0.51 54.08 -0.61
CA HIS A 12 -0.23 53.56 -1.74
C HIS A 12 -1.66 53.18 -1.31
N PRO A 13 -2.70 53.54 -2.07
CA PRO A 13 -4.06 53.14 -1.76
C PRO A 13 -4.20 51.62 -1.84
N VAL A 14 -4.73 51.02 -0.78
CA VAL A 14 -5.04 49.58 -0.74
C VAL A 14 -6.24 49.32 -1.65
N PRO A 15 -6.17 48.36 -2.60
CA PRO A 15 -7.31 48.04 -3.44
C PRO A 15 -8.48 47.52 -2.60
N PRO A 16 -9.73 47.81 -2.99
CA PRO A 16 -10.90 47.35 -2.26
C PRO A 16 -10.92 45.82 -2.19
N PRO A 17 -11.43 45.23 -1.10
CA PRO A 17 -11.49 43.78 -0.96
C PRO A 17 -12.39 43.20 -2.07
N CYS A 18 -11.84 42.32 -2.90
CA CYS A 18 -12.62 41.57 -3.88
C CYS A 18 -13.59 40.66 -3.13
N GLU A 19 -14.89 40.93 -3.26
CA GLU A 19 -15.93 40.06 -2.74
C GLU A 19 -15.99 38.79 -3.60
N VAL A 20 -15.44 37.69 -3.07
CA VAL A 20 -15.43 36.40 -3.76
C VAL A 20 -16.86 35.84 -3.72
N PRO A 21 -17.50 35.60 -4.89
CA PRO A 21 -18.85 35.05 -4.90
C PRO A 21 -18.88 33.69 -4.20
N LEU A 22 -19.91 33.47 -3.39
CA LEU A 22 -20.11 32.23 -2.65
C LEU A 22 -20.44 31.10 -3.62
N PHE A 23 -19.43 30.28 -3.93
CA PHE A 23 -19.61 29.07 -4.71
C PHE A 23 -20.22 27.97 -3.84
N ALA A 24 -21.45 27.56 -4.16
CA ALA A 24 -22.04 26.37 -3.56
C ALA A 24 -21.18 25.13 -3.92
N PRO A 25 -20.76 24.32 -2.94
CA PRO A 25 -19.86 23.20 -3.20
C PRO A 25 -20.53 22.19 -4.14
N VAL A 26 -19.84 21.86 -5.24
CA VAL A 26 -20.28 20.88 -6.23
C VAL A 26 -20.40 19.51 -5.54
N ARG A 27 -21.64 19.07 -5.31
CA ARG A 27 -21.95 17.76 -4.74
C ARG A 27 -21.77 16.70 -5.82
N VAL A 28 -20.56 16.14 -5.93
CA VAL A 28 -20.34 14.98 -6.79
C VAL A 28 -21.05 13.77 -6.16
N ARG A 29 -21.96 13.15 -6.91
CA ARG A 29 -22.73 11.98 -6.48
C ARG A 29 -21.75 10.80 -6.26
N GLY A 30 -21.36 10.58 -5.01
CA GLY A 30 -20.43 9.52 -4.58
C GLY A 30 -21.02 8.11 -4.66
N GLY A 31 -21.50 7.69 -5.83
CA GLY A 31 -22.14 6.39 -6.03
C GLY A 31 -21.18 5.36 -6.59
N ARG A 32 -20.21 4.85 -5.81
CA ARG A 32 -19.49 3.59 -6.16
C ARG A 32 -18.63 2.93 -5.07
N TYR A 33 -18.73 3.35 -3.80
CA TYR A 33 -18.05 2.65 -2.69
C TYR A 33 -18.84 1.47 -2.09
N GLY A 34 -20.07 1.21 -2.55
CA GLY A 34 -20.94 0.16 -1.98
C GLY A 34 -20.61 -1.27 -2.44
N LEU A 35 -20.09 -1.46 -3.65
CA LEU A 35 -19.91 -2.80 -4.24
C LEU A 35 -18.80 -3.61 -3.56
N GLY A 36 -17.73 -2.95 -3.06
CA GLY A 36 -16.66 -3.63 -2.34
C GLY A 36 -17.10 -4.26 -1.02
N ARG A 37 -18.14 -3.71 -0.37
CA ARG A 37 -18.70 -4.23 0.87
C ARG A 37 -19.46 -5.54 0.65
N LEU A 38 -20.15 -5.65 -0.49
CA LEU A 38 -20.95 -6.84 -0.82
C LEU A 38 -20.06 -8.06 -1.11
N VAL A 39 -18.97 -7.88 -1.85
CA VAL A 39 -18.03 -8.97 -2.18
C VAL A 39 -17.29 -9.47 -0.93
N ARG A 40 -16.99 -8.58 0.02
CA ARG A 40 -16.33 -8.95 1.28
C ARG A 40 -17.25 -9.76 2.20
N ASN A 41 -18.56 -9.51 2.15
CA ASN A 41 -19.55 -10.28 2.91
C ASN A 41 -19.75 -11.69 2.34
N ARG A 42 -19.73 -11.85 1.01
CA ARG A 42 -19.82 -13.18 0.36
C ARG A 42 -18.67 -14.11 0.76
N ARG A 43 -17.45 -13.59 0.87
CA ARG A 43 -16.28 -14.37 1.33
C ARG A 43 -16.40 -14.81 2.80
N ARG A 44 -17.00 -13.99 3.67
CA ARG A 44 -17.23 -14.34 5.08
C ARG A 44 -18.30 -15.42 5.25
N ALA A 45 -19.37 -15.37 4.46
CA ALA A 45 -20.42 -16.40 4.48
C ALA A 45 -19.88 -17.78 4.04
N LEU A 46 -19.05 -17.82 3.01
CA LEU A 46 -18.42 -19.07 2.54
C LEU A 46 -17.46 -19.68 3.59
N ALA A 47 -16.68 -18.84 4.29
CA ALA A 47 -15.79 -19.32 5.34
C ALA A 47 -16.56 -19.90 6.55
N ALA A 48 -17.66 -19.26 6.95
CA ALA A 48 -18.52 -19.76 8.02
C ALA A 48 -19.18 -21.11 7.65
N GLY A 49 -19.64 -21.26 6.41
CA GLY A 49 -20.22 -22.52 5.93
C GLY A 49 -19.23 -23.69 5.96
N LEU A 50 -17.96 -23.43 5.58
CA LEU A 50 -16.89 -24.45 5.57
C LEU A 50 -16.48 -24.89 6.99
N ALA A 51 -16.49 -23.96 7.96
CA ALA A 51 -16.22 -24.28 9.36
C ALA A 51 -17.30 -25.20 9.96
N VAL A 52 -18.57 -24.98 9.61
CA VAL A 52 -19.69 -25.81 10.09
C VAL A 52 -19.62 -27.24 9.51
N THR A 53 -19.24 -27.41 8.24
CA THR A 53 -19.05 -28.76 7.66
C THR A 53 -17.86 -29.51 8.24
N ALA A 54 -16.76 -28.83 8.58
CA ALA A 54 -15.62 -29.47 9.24
C ALA A 54 -15.98 -30.00 10.65
N VAL A 55 -16.75 -29.23 11.44
CA VAL A 55 -17.22 -29.66 12.76
C VAL A 55 -18.17 -30.85 12.65
N ALA A 56 -19.06 -30.87 11.66
CA ALA A 56 -19.96 -32.00 11.43
C ALA A 56 -19.20 -33.29 11.06
N LEU A 57 -18.13 -33.21 10.25
CA LEU A 57 -17.30 -34.36 9.90
C LEU A 57 -16.50 -34.89 11.09
N VAL A 58 -15.99 -34.02 11.96
CA VAL A 58 -15.28 -34.42 13.19
C VAL A 58 -16.24 -35.03 14.22
N ALA A 59 -17.49 -34.53 14.30
CA ALA A 59 -18.51 -35.11 15.18
C ALA A 59 -19.05 -36.46 14.66
N ALA A 60 -19.05 -36.68 13.33
CA ALA A 60 -19.47 -37.95 12.72
C ALA A 60 -18.38 -39.03 12.78
N ALA A 61 -17.10 -38.64 12.81
CA ALA A 61 -15.95 -39.54 12.95
C ALA A 61 -15.62 -39.79 14.44
N GLY A 62 -16.62 -40.27 15.20
CA GLY A 62 -16.57 -40.44 16.66
C GLY A 62 -15.25 -41.00 17.23
N PRO A 63 -14.94 -40.67 18.49
CA PRO A 63 -13.63 -40.96 19.08
C PRO A 63 -13.39 -42.46 19.06
N HIS A 64 -12.32 -42.90 18.39
CA HIS A 64 -11.82 -44.25 18.52
C HIS A 64 -11.25 -44.40 19.93
N GLY A 65 -12.12 -44.86 20.83
CA GLY A 65 -11.78 -45.29 22.17
C GLY A 65 -10.95 -46.56 22.13
N GLY A 66 -9.84 -46.53 22.85
CA GLY A 66 -9.00 -47.68 23.17
C GLY A 66 -8.04 -47.33 24.29
N GLY A 67 -8.55 -47.18 25.52
CA GLY A 67 -7.72 -47.24 26.74
C GLY A 67 -7.62 -48.67 27.27
N PRO A 68 -7.16 -48.87 28.52
CA PRO A 68 -5.81 -48.67 29.05
C PRO A 68 -5.23 -49.99 29.64
N ALA A 69 -3.90 -50.14 29.76
CA ALA A 69 -3.31 -51.18 30.63
C ALA A 69 -1.84 -50.90 31.03
N ARG A 70 -1.69 -50.39 32.26
CA ARG A 70 -0.78 -50.85 33.34
C ARG A 70 0.71 -51.13 33.03
N GLY A 71 1.58 -50.36 33.67
CA GLY A 71 2.98 -50.74 33.90
C GLY A 71 3.86 -49.64 34.51
N HIS A 72 3.89 -49.56 35.85
CA HIS A 72 5.03 -49.03 36.63
C HIS A 72 5.39 -50.16 37.60
N PRO A 73 6.68 -50.47 37.84
CA PRO A 73 7.65 -49.59 38.52
C PRO A 73 9.01 -49.55 37.77
N GLY A 74 9.92 -48.59 37.96
CA GLY A 74 10.66 -48.20 39.17
C GLY A 74 12.05 -47.66 38.73
N PRO A 75 12.84 -47.02 39.62
CA PRO A 75 13.87 -46.04 39.27
C PRO A 75 15.29 -46.62 39.18
N GLY A 76 16.16 -45.97 38.41
CA GLY A 76 17.62 -46.19 38.45
C GLY A 76 18.36 -45.61 37.24
N SER A 77 19.30 -44.69 37.53
CA SER A 77 20.62 -44.47 36.91
C SER A 77 20.81 -44.51 35.38
N GLU A 78 21.67 -43.74 34.71
CA GLU A 78 22.68 -42.71 34.99
C GLU A 78 23.25 -42.33 33.59
N SER A 79 23.91 -41.17 33.49
CA SER A 79 24.92 -40.79 32.47
C SER A 79 24.47 -40.08 31.18
N GLY A 80 24.97 -38.84 31.01
CA GLY A 80 24.93 -38.01 29.78
C GLY A 80 25.92 -38.48 28.70
N PRO A 81 26.40 -37.64 27.73
CA PRO A 81 26.39 -36.16 27.65
C PRO A 81 25.91 -35.57 26.29
N ALA A 82 25.82 -34.23 26.22
CA ALA A 82 25.73 -33.42 24.98
C ALA A 82 27.10 -33.38 24.25
N PRO A 83 27.24 -33.00 22.95
CA PRO A 83 27.03 -31.61 22.50
C PRO A 83 26.64 -31.39 21.00
N GLY A 84 26.17 -30.16 20.70
CA GLY A 84 26.61 -29.38 19.54
C GLY A 84 25.94 -29.60 18.17
N ALA A 85 25.02 -28.71 17.80
CA ALA A 85 24.86 -28.25 16.42
C ALA A 85 24.23 -26.86 16.40
N GLY A 86 25.08 -25.84 16.34
CA GLY A 86 24.68 -24.48 16.03
C GLY A 86 23.94 -24.48 14.70
N SER A 87 22.63 -24.20 14.75
CA SER A 87 21.80 -24.03 13.58
C SER A 87 21.52 -22.55 13.43
N GLY A 88 22.27 -21.97 12.50
CA GLY A 88 22.15 -20.64 11.91
C GLY A 88 21.09 -19.73 12.50
N GLU A 89 21.60 -18.63 13.07
CA GLU A 89 20.98 -17.31 13.03
C GLU A 89 20.72 -16.94 11.56
N GLY A 90 19.68 -17.52 10.97
CA GLY A 90 19.17 -17.06 9.68
C GLY A 90 18.71 -15.62 9.87
N PRO A 91 18.89 -14.71 8.89
CA PRO A 91 18.42 -13.35 8.99
C PRO A 91 16.88 -13.31 8.98
N ALA A 92 16.29 -13.59 10.14
CA ALA A 92 14.92 -13.32 10.51
C ALA A 92 14.76 -11.80 10.69
N ALA A 93 14.84 -11.03 9.60
CA ALA A 93 14.70 -9.57 9.69
C ALA A 93 14.28 -8.88 8.38
N HIS A 94 13.40 -9.47 7.59
CA HIS A 94 12.67 -8.69 6.55
C HIS A 94 11.16 -8.66 6.75
N ALA A 95 10.66 -9.30 7.82
CA ALA A 95 9.34 -9.00 8.37
C ALA A 95 9.39 -7.73 9.25
N ARG A 96 10.02 -6.65 8.76
CA ARG A 96 9.66 -5.31 9.26
C ARG A 96 8.31 -5.00 8.66
N SER A 97 7.27 -5.53 9.29
CA SER A 97 5.89 -5.06 9.16
C SER A 97 5.93 -3.55 9.20
N SER A 98 5.89 -2.94 8.02
CA SER A 98 5.97 -1.50 7.86
C SER A 98 4.88 -0.87 8.72
N PRO A 99 5.13 0.31 9.32
CA PRO A 99 4.15 0.96 10.16
C PRO A 99 2.85 0.99 9.38
N LYS A 100 1.80 0.37 9.93
CA LYS A 100 0.48 0.28 9.32
C LYS A 100 -0.21 1.64 9.42
N GLY A 101 0.51 2.70 9.06
CA GLY A 101 0.02 4.06 9.00
C GLY A 101 -1.10 4.15 7.98
N ALA A 102 -1.93 5.18 8.14
CA ALA A 102 -3.04 5.45 7.24
C ALA A 102 -2.54 5.45 5.79
N LYS A 103 -3.07 4.52 4.98
CA LYS A 103 -2.83 4.48 3.54
C LYS A 103 -3.68 5.54 2.86
N VAL A 104 -3.15 6.13 1.80
CA VAL A 104 -3.86 7.04 0.91
C VAL A 104 -3.99 6.44 -0.48
N THR A 105 -4.95 6.97 -1.23
CA THR A 105 -5.16 6.63 -2.63
C THR A 105 -4.46 7.69 -3.47
N ALA A 106 -3.49 7.28 -4.29
CA ALA A 106 -2.67 8.18 -5.09
C ALA A 106 -2.81 7.83 -6.59
N PRO A 107 -3.27 8.76 -7.45
CA PRO A 107 -3.17 8.59 -8.89
C PRO A 107 -1.70 8.74 -9.33
N VAL A 108 -1.23 7.83 -10.19
CA VAL A 108 0.15 7.78 -10.68
C VAL A 108 0.12 7.55 -12.18
N ARG A 109 0.88 8.34 -12.94
CA ARG A 109 1.03 8.17 -14.39
C ARG A 109 2.26 7.32 -14.67
N ILE A 110 2.08 6.22 -15.38
CA ILE A 110 3.12 5.28 -15.79
C ILE A 110 3.42 5.52 -17.26
N ALA A 111 4.69 5.66 -17.60
CA ALA A 111 5.13 6.01 -18.95
C ALA A 111 4.73 4.93 -19.98
N ASP A 112 4.76 3.65 -19.59
CA ASP A 112 4.38 2.54 -20.45
C ASP A 112 2.91 2.13 -20.26
N ALA A 113 2.07 2.54 -21.21
CA ALA A 113 0.67 2.16 -21.23
C ALA A 113 0.43 0.68 -21.56
N ALA A 114 1.32 0.01 -22.29
CA ALA A 114 1.17 -1.41 -22.62
C ALA A 114 1.34 -2.27 -21.37
N THR A 115 2.33 -1.96 -20.52
CA THR A 115 2.48 -2.62 -19.22
C THR A 115 1.25 -2.41 -18.31
N VAL A 116 0.68 -1.19 -18.28
CA VAL A 116 -0.53 -0.94 -17.48
C VAL A 116 -1.74 -1.78 -17.93
N ARG A 117 -1.86 -2.10 -19.22
CA ARG A 117 -2.96 -2.94 -19.75
C ARG A 117 -2.92 -4.38 -19.25
N LEU A 118 -1.77 -4.85 -18.75
CA LEU A 118 -1.62 -6.17 -18.15
C LEU A 118 -2.07 -6.23 -16.69
N LEU A 119 -2.10 -5.08 -16.01
CA LEU A 119 -2.44 -5.01 -14.60
C LEU A 119 -3.94 -5.18 -14.36
N ARG A 120 -4.26 -5.67 -13.18
CA ARG A 120 -5.63 -5.76 -12.65
C ARG A 120 -5.72 -5.04 -11.30
N PRO A 121 -6.88 -4.44 -10.97
CA PRO A 121 -7.15 -4.03 -9.60
C PRO A 121 -7.00 -5.22 -8.64
N GLY A 122 -6.15 -5.07 -7.63
CA GLY A 122 -5.74 -6.15 -6.73
C GLY A 122 -4.27 -6.52 -6.82
N ASP A 123 -3.60 -6.18 -7.94
CA ASP A 123 -2.19 -6.47 -8.14
C ASP A 123 -1.31 -5.65 -7.18
N ARG A 124 -0.15 -6.21 -6.85
CA ARG A 124 0.91 -5.51 -6.13
C ARG A 124 2.03 -5.21 -7.10
N VAL A 125 2.49 -3.96 -7.04
CA VAL A 125 3.52 -3.47 -7.94
C VAL A 125 4.61 -2.75 -7.18
N ASP A 126 5.82 -2.87 -7.68
CA ASP A 126 6.90 -1.95 -7.39
C ASP A 126 6.88 -0.83 -8.43
N VAL A 127 7.10 0.40 -7.99
CA VAL A 127 7.16 1.58 -8.85
C VAL A 127 8.60 2.04 -8.93
N ILE A 128 9.09 2.14 -10.16
CA ILE A 128 10.47 2.52 -10.48
C ILE A 128 10.43 3.90 -11.13
N ALA A 129 11.23 4.83 -10.62
CA ALA A 129 11.48 6.10 -11.28
C ALA A 129 12.77 5.99 -12.08
N ALA A 130 12.69 6.24 -13.38
CA ALA A 130 13.84 6.34 -14.27
C ALA A 130 14.03 7.81 -14.67
N GLU A 131 15.17 8.38 -14.30
CA GLU A 131 15.55 9.75 -14.62
C GLU A 131 16.75 9.73 -15.56
N ARG A 132 16.72 10.57 -16.60
CA ARG A 132 17.86 10.74 -17.50
C ARG A 132 18.60 12.01 -17.12
N THR A 133 19.86 11.87 -16.73
CA THR A 133 20.74 12.97 -16.35
C THR A 133 21.86 13.15 -17.37
N ALA A 134 22.59 14.27 -17.29
CA ALA A 134 23.75 14.52 -18.14
C ALA A 134 24.86 13.44 -17.97
N SER A 135 24.93 12.82 -16.79
CA SER A 135 25.91 11.77 -16.46
C SER A 135 25.41 10.36 -16.77
N GLY A 136 24.18 10.19 -17.27
CA GLY A 136 23.58 8.90 -17.60
C GLY A 136 22.18 8.70 -17.03
N ASP A 137 21.65 7.49 -17.21
CA ASP A 137 20.33 7.10 -16.72
C ASP A 137 20.42 6.53 -15.30
N THR A 138 19.56 7.02 -14.41
CA THR A 138 19.41 6.49 -13.06
C THR A 138 18.03 5.85 -12.93
N ALA A 139 17.95 4.78 -12.12
CA ALA A 139 16.70 4.11 -11.82
C ALA A 139 16.64 3.75 -10.34
N GLU A 140 15.56 4.13 -9.66
CA GLU A 140 15.33 3.77 -8.26
C GLU A 140 13.90 3.30 -7.99
N VAL A 141 13.75 2.39 -7.03
CA VAL A 141 12.44 1.92 -6.58
C VAL A 141 11.85 2.92 -5.58
N VAL A 142 10.81 3.63 -6.00
CA VAL A 142 10.17 4.69 -5.20
C VAL A 142 9.08 4.13 -4.29
N ALA A 143 8.42 3.04 -4.71
CA ALA A 143 7.43 2.34 -3.92
C ALA A 143 7.58 0.83 -4.08
N ARG A 144 7.46 0.09 -2.97
CA ARG A 144 7.47 -1.38 -2.97
C ARG A 144 6.10 -1.94 -2.58
N GLY A 145 5.64 -2.98 -3.28
CA GLY A 145 4.43 -3.74 -2.99
C GLY A 145 3.15 -2.88 -2.91
N ALA A 146 3.08 -1.80 -3.68
CA ALA A 146 1.95 -0.89 -3.74
C ALA A 146 0.74 -1.60 -4.36
N LEU A 147 -0.44 -1.46 -3.74
CA LEU A 147 -1.66 -2.12 -4.21
C LEU A 147 -2.33 -1.28 -5.31
N VAL A 148 -2.54 -1.87 -6.48
CA VAL A 148 -3.37 -1.27 -7.54
C VAL A 148 -4.83 -1.34 -7.13
N THR A 149 -5.45 -0.19 -6.91
CA THR A 149 -6.86 -0.08 -6.48
C THR A 149 -7.82 0.18 -7.63
N LYS A 150 -7.37 0.88 -8.66
CA LYS A 150 -8.16 1.20 -9.85
C LYS A 150 -7.23 1.47 -11.02
N ILE A 151 -7.68 1.08 -12.22
CA ILE A 151 -7.07 1.45 -13.49
C ILE A 151 -8.13 2.28 -14.23
N PRO A 152 -8.00 3.62 -14.28
CA PRO A 152 -8.91 4.48 -15.03
C PRO A 152 -8.84 4.19 -16.53
N GLU A 153 -9.98 4.30 -17.21
CA GLU A 153 -10.00 4.27 -18.67
C GLU A 153 -9.26 5.51 -19.23
N PRO A 154 -8.42 5.37 -20.26
CA PRO A 154 -7.72 6.51 -20.86
C PRO A 154 -8.73 7.46 -21.50
N LEU A 155 -8.69 8.76 -21.16
CA LEU A 155 -9.35 9.79 -21.96
C LEU A 155 -8.45 10.11 -23.15
N GLU A 156 -8.84 9.62 -24.33
CA GLU A 156 -8.11 9.74 -25.60
C GLU A 156 -6.67 9.17 -25.56
N SER A 157 -6.16 8.75 -26.71
CA SER A 157 -4.83 8.15 -26.84
C SER A 157 -3.72 9.18 -26.57
N SER A 158 -3.45 9.47 -25.30
CA SER A 158 -2.30 10.28 -24.90
C SER A 158 -1.03 9.45 -25.02
N ALA A 159 -0.12 9.85 -25.92
CA ALA A 159 1.21 9.26 -26.06
C ALA A 159 2.09 9.35 -24.78
N ALA A 160 1.61 10.03 -23.73
CA ALA A 160 2.33 10.30 -22.49
C ALA A 160 2.14 9.24 -21.39
N GLY A 161 1.68 8.03 -21.73
CA GLY A 161 1.48 6.92 -20.78
C GLY A 161 0.08 6.79 -20.18
N ALA A 162 -0.10 5.87 -19.23
CA ALA A 162 -1.39 5.51 -18.64
C ALA A 162 -1.48 5.81 -17.14
N LEU A 163 -2.69 6.09 -16.64
CA LEU A 163 -2.93 6.31 -15.22
C LEU A 163 -3.27 5.02 -14.49
N ILE A 164 -2.78 4.88 -13.27
CA ILE A 164 -3.21 3.88 -12.29
C ILE A 164 -3.43 4.54 -10.94
N VAL A 165 -4.18 3.90 -10.06
CA VAL A 165 -4.46 4.42 -8.71
C VAL A 165 -3.93 3.43 -7.67
N LEU A 166 -2.99 3.88 -6.85
CA LEU A 166 -2.30 3.04 -5.87
C LEU A 166 -2.74 3.34 -4.44
N SER A 167 -2.82 2.29 -3.60
CA SER A 167 -2.93 2.42 -2.15
C SER A 167 -1.56 2.31 -1.49
N VAL A 168 -1.06 3.44 -1.01
CA VAL A 168 0.32 3.58 -0.49
C VAL A 168 0.33 4.34 0.85
N PRO A 169 1.39 4.18 1.67
CA PRO A 169 1.61 5.05 2.83
C PRO A 169 1.70 6.53 2.43
N ARG A 170 1.24 7.44 3.30
CA ARG A 170 1.27 8.89 3.06
C ARG A 170 2.66 9.41 2.61
N PRO A 171 3.80 9.03 3.23
CA PRO A 171 5.12 9.49 2.79
C PRO A 171 5.48 8.98 1.38
N THR A 172 5.07 7.76 1.04
CA THR A 172 5.30 7.18 -0.30
C THR A 172 4.52 7.92 -1.38
N ALA A 173 3.29 8.38 -1.08
CA ALA A 173 2.52 9.18 -2.03
C ALA A 173 3.22 10.51 -2.38
N VAL A 174 3.84 11.17 -1.39
CA VAL A 174 4.60 12.40 -1.62
C VAL A 174 5.83 12.12 -2.49
N ARG A 175 6.56 11.03 -2.22
CA ARG A 175 7.70 10.60 -3.06
C ARG A 175 7.28 10.31 -4.50
N LEU A 176 6.18 9.59 -4.70
CA LEU A 176 5.64 9.29 -6.03
C LEU A 176 5.23 10.57 -6.78
N ALA A 177 4.63 11.53 -6.09
CA ALA A 177 4.25 12.82 -6.69
C ALA A 177 5.49 13.60 -7.14
N GLY A 178 6.53 13.69 -6.31
CA GLY A 178 7.79 14.34 -6.69
C GLY A 178 8.50 13.62 -7.83
N ALA A 179 8.66 12.30 -7.74
CA ALA A 179 9.29 11.50 -8.79
C ALA A 179 8.54 11.63 -10.13
N GLY A 180 7.21 11.67 -10.12
CA GLY A 180 6.42 11.87 -11.33
C GLY A 180 6.60 13.23 -12.03
N THR A 181 7.20 14.22 -11.37
CA THR A 181 7.50 15.53 -11.99
C THR A 181 8.85 15.58 -12.71
N THR A 182 9.79 14.72 -12.34
CA THR A 182 11.18 14.76 -12.86
C THR A 182 11.59 13.48 -13.57
N ALA A 183 10.95 12.35 -13.26
CA ALA A 183 11.30 11.03 -13.75
C ALA A 183 10.14 10.35 -14.49
N ARG A 184 10.48 9.44 -15.40
CA ARG A 184 9.53 8.54 -16.04
C ARG A 184 9.27 7.36 -15.13
N LEU A 185 8.00 7.15 -14.76
CA LEU A 185 7.63 6.06 -13.86
C LEU A 185 7.31 4.79 -14.66
N ALA A 186 7.87 3.67 -14.19
CA ALA A 186 7.60 2.31 -14.66
C ALA A 186 7.11 1.44 -13.50
N VAL A 187 6.56 0.27 -13.82
CA VAL A 187 6.03 -0.67 -12.83
C VAL A 187 6.49 -2.10 -13.13
N THR A 188 6.70 -2.87 -12.07
CA THR A 188 6.94 -4.31 -12.13
C THR A 188 6.02 -5.01 -11.13
N LEU A 189 5.57 -6.23 -11.45
CA LEU A 189 4.79 -7.04 -10.50
C LEU A 189 5.68 -7.46 -9.32
N TRP A 190 5.11 -7.39 -8.11
CA TRP A 190 5.77 -7.67 -6.83
C TRP A 190 5.65 -9.14 -6.41
#